data_AF-A0AAN7V992-F1
#
_entry.id   AF-A0AAN7V992-F1
#
_cell.length_a   1.000
_cell.length_b   1.000
_cell.length_c   1.000
_cell.angle_alpha   90.00
_cell.angle_beta   90.00
_cell.angle_gamma   90.00
#
_symmetry.space_group_name_H-M   'P 1'
#
loop_
_entity.id
_entity.type
_entity.pdbx_description
1 polymer ?
#
loop_
_entity_poly.entity_id
_entity_poly.type
_entity_poly.pdbx_seq_one_letter_code
_entity_poly.pdbx_strand_id
1 'polypeptide(L)'
;MVKKLRYYARFIVVCLLLRRMKLVRELIVELDRHIAEYTSTYEPDDQIEWSLVLDEIKGFVTADGLVSVMHADTNPIVLSHRLSPLTTPPVEKNQYMTLTLQEILIVGSASEQVKFSELTMDMFRMIQTLEREPQEDYNHVYDASPATGRNPYAVPGSKGYMENGERPNRRDNPHKYLLYKPSLSQVLVFLASGFKELPANGALLLYMSADGCFSTTKHPEDMGYDLGGVLTSGRRDGDHKKQKESHCLYPGDLYPFTRRPLFVIVDSDNSFVFQHIPRYFGQPLVTLMSPQDTPPAFQGNYVNICV
;
A
#
# COMPACT_ATOMS: atom_id res chain seq x y z
N MET A 1 -3.45 13.30 -31.12
CA MET A 1 -2.42 12.45 -30.48
C MET A 1 -2.52 12.39 -28.95
N VAL A 2 -2.85 13.48 -28.25
CA VAL A 2 -2.97 13.52 -26.78
C VAL A 2 -3.83 12.40 -26.16
N LYS A 3 -4.98 12.05 -26.77
CA LYS A 3 -5.82 10.91 -26.31
C LYS A 3 -5.04 9.58 -26.27
N LYS A 4 -4.14 9.38 -27.23
CA LYS A 4 -3.28 8.19 -27.32
C LYS A 4 -2.25 8.20 -26.19
N LEU A 5 -1.57 9.33 -25.94
CA LEU A 5 -0.62 9.46 -24.83
C LEU A 5 -1.29 9.16 -23.48
N ARG A 6 -2.48 9.73 -23.26
CA ARG A 6 -3.32 9.48 -22.08
C ARG A 6 -3.74 8.01 -21.92
N TYR A 7 -3.96 7.31 -23.02
CA TYR A 7 -4.24 5.88 -23.01
C TYR A 7 -3.01 5.07 -22.59
N TYR A 8 -1.84 5.35 -23.18
CA TYR A 8 -0.58 4.69 -22.80
C TYR A 8 -0.24 4.89 -21.32
N ALA A 9 -0.31 6.13 -20.82
CA ALA A 9 -0.04 6.41 -19.40
C ALA A 9 -0.95 5.60 -18.46
N ARG A 10 -2.27 5.56 -18.73
CA ARG A 10 -3.23 4.75 -17.95
C ARG A 10 -2.95 3.26 -18.09
N PHE A 11 -2.61 2.79 -19.28
CA PHE A 11 -2.34 1.37 -19.52
C PHE A 11 -1.07 0.91 -18.83
N ILE A 12 -0.05 1.77 -18.74
CA ILE A 12 1.16 1.53 -17.94
C ILE A 12 0.80 1.36 -16.47
N VAL A 13 -0.06 2.20 -15.89
CA VAL A 13 -0.54 2.02 -14.50
C VAL A 13 -1.19 0.65 -14.30
N VAL A 14 -2.07 0.23 -15.21
CA VAL A 14 -2.69 -1.10 -15.14
C VAL A 14 -1.64 -2.21 -15.19
N CYS A 15 -0.65 -2.09 -16.08
CA CYS A 15 0.43 -3.08 -16.20
C CYS A 15 1.32 -3.13 -14.96
N LEU A 16 1.57 -1.99 -14.30
CA LEU A 16 2.27 -1.92 -13.02
C LEU A 16 1.49 -2.67 -11.92
N LEU A 17 0.19 -2.40 -11.76
CA LEU A 17 -0.66 -3.05 -10.76
C LEU A 17 -0.81 -4.57 -11.01
N LEU A 18 -0.80 -4.99 -12.27
CA LEU A 18 -0.78 -6.40 -12.67
C LEU A 18 0.64 -7.00 -12.67
N ARG A 19 1.67 -6.22 -12.29
CA ARG A 19 3.07 -6.61 -12.23
C ARG A 19 3.62 -7.17 -13.55
N ARG A 20 3.08 -6.73 -14.69
CA ARG A 20 3.53 -7.10 -16.05
C ARG A 20 4.72 -6.24 -16.47
N MET A 21 5.84 -6.35 -15.75
CA MET A 21 6.98 -5.44 -15.91
C MET A 21 7.63 -5.49 -17.29
N LYS A 22 7.59 -6.62 -18.00
CA LYS A 22 8.05 -6.70 -19.39
C LYS A 22 7.24 -5.76 -20.30
N LEU A 23 5.91 -5.85 -20.18
CA LEU A 23 5.00 -5.01 -20.95
C LEU A 23 5.13 -3.53 -20.55
N VAL A 24 5.36 -3.23 -19.27
CA VAL A 24 5.65 -1.86 -18.82
C VAL A 24 6.86 -1.28 -19.56
N ARG A 25 7.97 -2.02 -19.65
CA ARG A 25 9.19 -1.55 -20.36
C ARG A 25 8.93 -1.33 -21.85
N GLU A 26 8.18 -2.21 -22.50
CA GLU A 26 7.77 -2.06 -23.91
C GLU A 26 6.91 -0.81 -24.11
N LEU A 27 5.91 -0.61 -23.25
CA LEU A 27 5.01 0.56 -23.32
C LEU A 27 5.71 1.89 -23.05
N ILE A 28 6.75 1.92 -22.22
CA ILE A 28 7.57 3.12 -21.99
C ILE A 28 8.27 3.54 -23.28
N VAL A 29 8.88 2.58 -23.99
CA VAL A 29 9.55 2.84 -25.28
C VAL A 29 8.55 3.33 -26.32
N GLU A 30 7.36 2.73 -26.38
CA GLU A 30 6.32 3.19 -27.29
C GLU A 30 5.79 4.58 -26.93
N LEU A 31 5.58 4.88 -25.65
CA LEU A 31 5.15 6.19 -25.18
C LEU A 31 6.17 7.27 -25.53
N ASP A 32 7.45 7.01 -25.32
CA ASP A 32 8.56 7.92 -25.70
C ASP A 32 8.48 8.28 -27.19
N ARG A 33 8.31 7.27 -28.06
CA ARG A 33 8.13 7.47 -29.50
C ARG A 33 6.91 8.32 -29.83
N HIS A 34 5.76 8.08 -29.19
CA HIS A 34 4.55 8.86 -29.44
C HIS A 34 4.67 10.30 -28.92
N ILE A 35 5.40 10.54 -27.84
CA ILE A 35 5.70 11.89 -27.33
C ILE A 35 6.60 12.64 -28.31
N ALA A 36 7.65 11.98 -28.83
CA ALA A 36 8.54 12.57 -29.82
C ALA A 36 7.79 12.94 -31.11
N GLU A 37 6.92 12.05 -31.61
CA GLU A 37 6.07 12.31 -32.79
C GLU A 37 5.07 13.45 -32.54
N TYR A 38 4.48 13.51 -31.34
CA TYR A 38 3.56 14.59 -30.95
C TYR A 38 4.29 15.94 -30.88
N THR A 39 5.49 15.95 -30.32
CA THR A 39 6.35 17.14 -30.21
C THR A 39 6.75 17.67 -31.58
N SER A 40 7.30 16.81 -32.45
CA SER A 40 7.81 17.24 -33.76
C SER A 40 6.71 17.67 -34.72
N THR A 41 5.50 17.14 -34.56
CA THR A 41 4.38 17.44 -35.46
C THR A 41 3.63 18.71 -35.06
N TYR A 42 3.53 19.01 -33.76
CA TYR A 42 2.61 20.03 -33.24
C TYR A 42 3.26 21.15 -32.43
N GLU A 43 4.54 21.04 -32.03
CA GLU A 43 5.24 22.00 -31.15
C GLU A 43 4.36 22.49 -29.99
N PRO A 44 3.80 21.58 -29.18
CA PRO A 44 2.73 21.94 -28.26
C PRO A 44 3.29 22.54 -26.95
N ASP A 45 2.53 23.45 -26.34
CA ASP A 45 2.91 24.09 -25.07
C ASP A 45 3.05 23.07 -23.91
N ASP A 46 2.38 21.91 -24.00
CA ASP A 46 2.38 20.84 -22.99
C ASP A 46 3.53 19.82 -23.16
N GLN A 47 4.49 20.07 -24.06
CA GLN A 47 5.62 19.16 -24.29
C GLN A 47 6.39 18.84 -23.01
N ILE A 48 6.67 19.84 -22.18
CA ILE A 48 7.43 19.67 -20.93
C ILE A 48 6.67 18.77 -19.97
N GLU A 49 5.34 18.91 -19.88
CA GLU A 49 4.50 18.07 -19.02
C GLU A 49 4.58 16.60 -19.43
N TRP A 50 4.54 16.31 -20.75
CA TRP A 50 4.65 14.94 -21.25
C TRP A 50 6.04 14.34 -21.04
N SER A 51 7.10 15.13 -21.17
CA SER A 51 8.46 14.70 -20.82
C SER A 51 8.56 14.37 -19.33
N LEU A 52 8.00 15.20 -18.45
CA LEU A 52 7.96 14.94 -17.01
C LEU A 52 7.19 13.65 -16.68
N VAL A 53 6.05 13.41 -17.33
CA VAL A 53 5.29 12.15 -17.16
C VAL A 53 6.14 10.94 -17.53
N LEU A 54 6.88 10.99 -18.64
CA LEU A 54 7.75 9.89 -19.06
C LEU A 54 8.90 9.66 -18.07
N ASP A 55 9.51 10.74 -17.58
CA ASP A 55 10.60 10.67 -16.60
C ASP A 55 10.12 10.15 -15.24
N GLU A 56 8.93 10.55 -14.79
CA GLU A 56 8.28 9.97 -13.61
C GLU A 56 8.14 8.45 -13.75
N ILE A 57 7.65 7.95 -14.90
CA ILE A 57 7.49 6.51 -15.14
C ILE A 57 8.85 5.78 -15.11
N LYS A 58 9.85 6.34 -15.80
CA LYS A 58 11.21 5.76 -15.85
C LYS A 58 11.83 5.73 -14.45
N GLY A 59 11.71 6.81 -13.68
CA GLY A 59 12.13 6.91 -12.29
C GLY A 59 11.42 5.89 -11.40
N PHE A 60 10.11 5.75 -11.56
CA PHE A 60 9.30 4.77 -10.82
C PHE A 60 9.78 3.34 -11.05
N VAL A 61 9.92 2.91 -12.31
CA VAL A 61 10.40 1.55 -12.65
C VAL A 61 11.83 1.30 -12.16
N THR A 62 12.67 2.33 -12.18
CA THR A 62 14.03 2.23 -11.65
C THR A 62 14.01 2.02 -10.14
N ALA A 63 13.26 2.84 -9.41
CA ALA A 63 13.16 2.79 -7.96
C ALA A 63 12.53 1.48 -7.43
N ASP A 64 11.56 0.90 -8.15
CA ASP A 64 10.99 -0.41 -7.81
C ASP A 64 12.07 -1.52 -7.81
N GLY A 65 13.02 -1.45 -8.75
CA GLY A 65 14.10 -2.42 -8.88
C GLY A 65 15.28 -2.26 -7.91
N LEU A 66 15.34 -1.17 -7.14
CA LEU A 66 16.49 -0.89 -6.27
C LEU A 66 16.48 -1.69 -4.97
N VAL A 67 15.31 -2.07 -4.47
CA VAL A 67 15.18 -2.72 -3.16
C VAL A 67 15.18 -4.23 -3.34
N SER A 68 16.27 -4.86 -2.91
CA SER A 68 16.38 -6.31 -2.78
C SER A 68 16.34 -6.69 -1.31
N VAL A 69 15.42 -7.57 -0.94
CA VAL A 69 15.36 -8.12 0.43
C VAL A 69 16.39 -9.23 0.53
N MET A 70 17.25 -9.18 1.53
CA MET A 70 18.29 -10.20 1.76
C MET A 70 17.88 -11.11 2.91
N HIS A 71 18.10 -12.43 2.76
CA HIS A 71 18.05 -13.37 3.88
C HIS A 71 19.21 -13.08 4.85
N ALA A 72 19.08 -13.58 6.08
CA ALA A 72 20.15 -13.50 7.09
C ALA A 72 21.51 -14.02 6.58
N ASP A 73 21.47 -14.96 5.62
CA ASP A 73 22.65 -15.56 4.98
C ASP A 73 23.10 -14.83 3.70
N THR A 74 22.71 -13.57 3.53
CA THR A 74 23.05 -12.68 2.39
C THR A 74 22.54 -13.09 1.00
N ASN A 75 21.67 -14.10 0.91
CA ASN A 75 21.02 -14.44 -0.35
C ASN A 75 19.85 -13.49 -0.63
N PRO A 76 19.74 -12.89 -1.83
CA PRO A 76 18.57 -12.09 -2.19
C PRO A 76 17.33 -12.99 -2.22
N ILE A 77 16.30 -12.62 -1.46
CA ILE A 77 15.00 -13.25 -1.45
C ILE A 77 14.12 -12.50 -2.44
N VAL A 78 13.56 -13.24 -3.40
CA VAL A 78 12.43 -12.74 -4.19
C VAL A 78 11.19 -12.88 -3.32
N LEU A 79 10.77 -11.79 -2.69
CA LEU A 79 9.47 -11.77 -2.03
C LEU A 79 8.39 -11.88 -3.10
N SER A 80 7.46 -12.82 -2.96
CA SER A 80 6.20 -12.67 -3.68
C SER A 80 5.52 -11.45 -3.10
N HIS A 81 5.30 -10.43 -3.94
CA HIS A 81 4.64 -9.20 -3.55
C HIS A 81 3.12 -9.40 -3.57
N ARG A 82 2.65 -10.61 -3.29
CA ARG A 82 1.25 -11.00 -3.19
C ARG A 82 1.14 -12.10 -2.14
N LEU A 83 0.02 -12.11 -1.44
CA LEU A 83 -0.28 -13.11 -0.43
C LEU A 83 -0.64 -14.43 -1.11
N SER A 84 0.17 -15.46 -0.86
CA SER A 84 -0.12 -16.84 -1.25
C SER A 84 0.14 -17.80 -0.08
N PRO A 85 -0.42 -19.02 -0.11
CA PRO A 85 -0.15 -20.02 0.93
C PRO A 85 1.34 -20.40 1.05
N LEU A 86 2.14 -20.16 0.01
CA LEU A 86 3.57 -20.47 -0.03
C LEU A 86 4.43 -19.35 0.57
N THR A 87 3.96 -18.10 0.51
CA THR A 87 4.70 -16.91 0.98
C THR A 87 4.19 -16.36 2.32
N THR A 88 3.01 -16.79 2.74
CA THR A 88 2.47 -16.45 4.06
C THR A 88 2.97 -17.46 5.08
N PRO A 89 3.60 -17.03 6.20
CA PRO A 89 4.00 -17.95 7.25
C PRO A 89 2.83 -18.82 7.72
N PRO A 90 3.04 -20.12 7.95
CA PRO A 90 1.98 -20.97 8.48
C PRO A 90 1.56 -20.45 9.85
N VAL A 91 0.27 -20.19 10.01
CA VAL A 91 -0.32 -19.78 11.28
C VAL A 91 -1.20 -20.92 11.79
N GLU A 92 -0.90 -21.41 12.98
CA GLU A 92 -1.79 -22.33 13.70
C GLU A 92 -3.10 -21.61 14.02
N LYS A 93 -4.16 -21.96 13.28
CA LYS A 93 -5.47 -21.34 13.47
C LYS A 93 -6.06 -21.80 14.79
N ASN A 94 -6.31 -20.85 15.69
CA ASN A 94 -7.10 -21.08 16.90
C ASN A 94 -8.55 -20.60 16.66
N GLN A 95 -9.52 -21.15 17.40
CA GLN A 95 -10.94 -20.77 17.35
C GLN A 95 -11.18 -19.27 17.60
N TYR A 96 -10.23 -18.58 18.23
CA TYR A 96 -10.28 -17.14 18.49
C TYR A 96 -9.75 -16.28 17.33
N MET A 97 -9.15 -16.87 16.29
CA MET A 97 -8.66 -16.17 15.10
C MET A 97 -9.77 -16.03 14.06
N THR A 98 -10.78 -15.22 14.38
CA THR A 98 -11.97 -15.03 13.53
C THR A 98 -11.83 -13.84 12.58
N LEU A 99 -10.89 -12.93 12.82
CA LEU A 99 -10.75 -11.70 12.07
C LEU A 99 -10.14 -11.89 10.67
N THR A 100 -10.67 -11.16 9.71
CA THR A 100 -10.10 -11.04 8.36
C THR A 100 -9.94 -9.57 8.00
N LEU A 101 -8.83 -9.22 7.36
CA LEU A 101 -8.69 -7.90 6.75
C LEU A 101 -9.71 -7.76 5.62
N GLN A 102 -10.52 -6.71 5.66
CA GLN A 102 -11.60 -6.47 4.69
C GLN A 102 -11.48 -5.10 4.04
N GLU A 103 -11.21 -4.07 4.84
CA GLU A 103 -11.07 -2.68 4.36
C GLU A 103 -9.64 -2.20 4.57
N ILE A 104 -9.12 -1.46 3.60
CA ILE A 104 -7.80 -0.85 3.66
C ILE A 104 -7.91 0.58 3.16
N LEU A 105 -7.40 1.52 3.95
CA LEU A 105 -7.16 2.90 3.54
C LEU A 105 -5.66 3.12 3.41
N ILE A 106 -5.18 3.47 2.22
CA ILE A 106 -3.78 3.76 1.92
C ILE A 106 -3.67 5.26 1.62
N VAL A 107 -2.94 5.98 2.45
CA VAL A 107 -2.70 7.42 2.35
C VAL A 107 -1.22 7.66 2.05
N GLY A 108 -0.92 8.28 0.90
CA GLY A 108 0.42 8.75 0.55
C GLY A 108 0.45 10.27 0.48
N SER A 109 1.08 10.94 1.44
CA SER A 109 1.23 12.41 1.49
C SER A 109 2.64 12.90 1.79
N ALA A 110 3.64 12.02 1.85
CA ALA A 110 5.03 12.42 2.03
C ALA A 110 5.49 13.36 0.89
N SER A 111 6.33 14.33 1.23
CA SER A 111 6.75 15.39 0.30
C SER A 111 7.74 14.88 -0.75
N GLU A 112 8.71 14.06 -0.34
CA GLU A 112 9.81 13.59 -1.20
C GLU A 112 9.74 12.07 -1.45
N GLN A 113 8.92 11.67 -2.42
CA GLN A 113 8.81 10.27 -2.84
C GLN A 113 8.74 10.14 -4.36
N VAL A 114 9.36 9.06 -4.86
CA VAL A 114 9.19 8.65 -6.25
C VAL A 114 7.73 8.31 -6.48
N LYS A 115 7.13 8.94 -7.49
CA LYS A 115 5.74 8.74 -7.87
C LYS A 115 5.61 8.68 -9.38
N PHE A 116 4.50 8.10 -9.80
CA PHE A 116 4.00 8.25 -11.15
C PHE A 116 2.53 8.64 -11.07
N SER A 117 2.16 9.78 -11.64
CA SER A 117 0.81 10.35 -11.50
C SER A 117 0.49 10.64 -10.02
N GLU A 118 -0.48 9.90 -9.46
CA GLU A 118 -0.95 10.01 -8.06
C GLU A 118 -0.65 8.71 -7.29
N LEU A 119 0.29 7.90 -7.76
CA LEU A 119 0.69 6.66 -7.13
C LEU A 119 2.16 6.78 -6.71
N THR A 120 2.39 6.89 -5.40
CA THR A 120 3.74 6.88 -4.82
C THR A 120 4.25 5.43 -4.68
N MET A 121 5.58 5.28 -4.59
CA MET A 121 6.24 3.97 -4.55
C MET A 121 5.80 3.09 -3.37
N ASP A 122 5.66 3.68 -2.20
CA ASP A 122 5.17 3.07 -0.96
C ASP A 122 3.72 2.60 -1.10
N MET A 123 2.82 3.44 -1.64
CA MET A 123 1.43 3.07 -1.93
C MET A 123 1.38 1.86 -2.86
N PHE A 124 2.17 1.88 -3.94
CA PHE A 124 2.27 0.74 -4.86
C PHE A 124 2.73 -0.53 -4.15
N ARG A 125 3.79 -0.45 -3.33
CA ARG A 125 4.27 -1.61 -2.56
C ARG A 125 3.23 -2.14 -1.59
N MET A 126 2.53 -1.26 -0.86
CA MET A 126 1.45 -1.65 0.04
C MET A 126 0.28 -2.31 -0.69
N ILE A 127 -0.13 -1.77 -1.85
CA ILE A 127 -1.15 -2.38 -2.70
C ILE A 127 -0.74 -3.79 -3.06
N GLN A 128 0.50 -3.96 -3.56
CA GLN A 128 1.00 -5.27 -3.95
C GLN A 128 0.99 -6.24 -2.76
N THR A 129 1.62 -5.88 -1.63
CA THR A 129 1.71 -6.72 -0.43
C THR A 129 0.35 -7.18 0.09
N LEU A 130 -0.69 -6.35 -0.05
CA LEU A 130 -2.05 -6.63 0.44
C LEU A 130 -2.95 -7.29 -0.61
N GLU A 131 -2.39 -7.68 -1.74
CA GLU A 131 -3.09 -8.32 -2.84
C GLU A 131 -2.84 -9.83 -2.80
N ARG A 132 -3.90 -10.64 -2.94
CA ARG A 132 -3.78 -12.09 -3.04
C ARG A 132 -3.32 -12.48 -4.44
N GLU A 133 -2.56 -13.57 -4.54
CA GLU A 133 -2.30 -14.16 -5.85
C GLU A 133 -3.62 -14.63 -6.47
N PRO A 134 -3.88 -14.29 -7.76
CA PRO A 134 -4.97 -14.92 -8.47
C PRO A 134 -4.72 -16.42 -8.46
N GLN A 135 -5.56 -17.17 -7.75
CA GLN A 135 -5.60 -18.62 -7.95
C GLN A 135 -6.13 -18.81 -9.36
N GLU A 136 -5.26 -19.21 -10.29
CA GLU A 136 -5.72 -19.74 -11.57
C GLU A 136 -6.78 -20.79 -11.26
N ASP A 137 -7.97 -20.64 -11.83
CA ASP A 137 -9.05 -21.58 -11.59
C ASP A 137 -8.51 -22.98 -11.88
N TYR A 138 -8.50 -23.84 -10.85
CA TYR A 138 -8.26 -25.29 -10.98
C TYR A 138 -9.25 -25.99 -11.93
N ASN A 139 -10.10 -25.24 -12.65
CA ASN A 139 -11.01 -25.74 -13.66
C ASN A 139 -10.30 -26.24 -14.94
N HIS A 140 -8.99 -26.01 -15.12
CA HIS A 140 -8.25 -26.64 -16.22
C HIS A 140 -7.81 -28.09 -15.94
N VAL A 141 -8.10 -28.66 -14.75
CA VAL A 141 -7.84 -30.09 -14.50
C VAL A 141 -8.87 -31.01 -15.20
N TYR A 142 -10.03 -30.48 -15.59
CA TYR A 142 -11.07 -31.28 -16.26
C TYR A 142 -10.87 -31.43 -17.78
N ASP A 143 -9.83 -30.82 -18.36
CA ASP A 143 -9.51 -30.95 -19.79
C ASP A 143 -8.25 -31.81 -20.05
N ALA A 144 -7.67 -32.39 -18.99
CA ALA A 144 -6.61 -33.39 -19.12
C ALA A 144 -7.23 -34.80 -19.11
N SER A 145 -6.95 -35.56 -20.16
CA SER A 145 -7.39 -36.95 -20.35
C SER A 145 -7.21 -37.82 -19.09
N PRO A 146 -8.09 -38.82 -18.85
CA PRO A 146 -8.17 -39.57 -17.58
C PRO A 146 -7.03 -40.57 -17.34
N ALA A 147 -5.85 -40.38 -17.94
CA ALA A 147 -4.75 -41.33 -17.83
C ALA A 147 -3.71 -40.90 -16.79
N THR A 148 -3.60 -41.75 -15.76
CA THR A 148 -2.52 -41.86 -14.77
C THR A 148 -2.35 -40.71 -13.78
N GLY A 149 -3.03 -40.88 -12.64
CA GLY A 149 -2.86 -40.07 -11.44
C GLY A 149 -1.45 -40.14 -10.87
N ARG A 150 -0.83 -38.98 -10.76
CA ARG A 150 0.18 -38.62 -9.76
C ARG A 150 0.21 -37.10 -9.65
N ASN A 151 -0.44 -36.56 -8.62
CA ASN A 151 -0.21 -35.18 -8.20
C ASN A 151 1.26 -35.05 -7.75
N PRO A 152 2.07 -34.14 -8.32
CA PRO A 152 3.46 -33.95 -7.89
C PRO A 152 3.60 -33.30 -6.51
N TYR A 153 2.49 -32.85 -5.91
CA TYR A 153 2.48 -32.04 -4.68
C TYR A 153 1.91 -32.76 -3.45
N ALA A 154 1.71 -34.08 -3.52
CA ALA A 154 1.30 -34.85 -2.35
C ALA A 154 2.51 -35.14 -1.45
N VAL A 155 2.61 -34.44 -0.32
CA VAL A 155 3.51 -34.82 0.78
C VAL A 155 3.07 -36.21 1.30
N PRO A 156 3.94 -37.24 1.31
CA PRO A 156 3.57 -38.55 1.82
C PRO A 156 3.28 -38.48 3.32
N GLY A 157 2.02 -38.67 3.72
CA GLY A 157 1.62 -38.77 5.14
C GLY A 157 0.42 -37.92 5.56
N SER A 158 -0.01 -36.94 4.75
CA SER A 158 -1.24 -36.20 5.04
C SER A 158 -2.45 -37.04 4.65
N LYS A 159 -3.03 -37.77 5.62
CA LYS A 159 -4.35 -38.40 5.45
C LYS A 159 -5.36 -37.29 5.15
N GLY A 160 -5.75 -37.18 3.88
CA GLY A 160 -6.77 -36.25 3.43
C GLY A 160 -8.10 -36.58 4.07
N TYR A 161 -8.52 -35.76 5.03
CA TYR A 161 -9.93 -35.58 5.30
C TYR A 161 -10.50 -34.84 4.09
N MET A 162 -11.12 -35.59 3.18
CA MET A 162 -12.05 -35.03 2.22
C MET A 162 -13.29 -34.61 3.00
N GLU A 163 -13.29 -33.37 3.48
CA GLU A 163 -14.51 -32.74 3.99
C GLU A 163 -15.35 -32.27 2.79
N ASN A 164 -16.61 -32.68 2.82
CA ASN A 164 -17.63 -32.49 1.80
C ASN A 164 -17.65 -31.07 1.21
N GLY A 165 -17.58 -30.95 -0.12
CA GLY A 165 -18.38 -30.01 -0.92
C GLY A 165 -18.28 -28.50 -0.67
N GLU A 166 -17.55 -28.03 0.33
CA GLU A 166 -17.28 -26.61 0.53
C GLU A 166 -16.20 -26.19 -0.44
N ARG A 167 -16.54 -25.32 -1.40
CA ARG A 167 -15.54 -24.60 -2.18
C ARG A 167 -14.54 -24.02 -1.16
N PRO A 168 -13.21 -24.23 -1.32
CA PRO A 168 -12.25 -23.66 -0.39
C PRO A 168 -12.58 -22.18 -0.29
N ASN A 169 -12.93 -21.73 0.92
CA ASN A 169 -13.53 -20.43 1.19
C ASN A 169 -12.70 -19.36 0.49
N ARG A 170 -13.17 -18.91 -0.68
CA ARG A 170 -12.40 -18.06 -1.59
C ARG A 170 -12.25 -16.75 -0.85
N ARG A 171 -11.06 -16.51 -0.28
CA ARG A 171 -10.82 -15.27 0.44
C ARG A 171 -10.68 -14.19 -0.62
N ASP A 172 -11.71 -13.36 -0.73
CA ASP A 172 -11.67 -12.21 -1.63
C ASP A 172 -10.55 -11.25 -1.22
N ASN A 173 -10.12 -10.44 -2.20
CA ASN A 173 -9.20 -9.36 -1.93
C ASN A 173 -9.88 -8.31 -1.05
N PRO A 174 -9.19 -7.78 -0.04
CA PRO A 174 -9.72 -6.65 0.71
C PRO A 174 -9.91 -5.45 -0.21
N HIS A 175 -10.96 -4.68 0.06
CA HIS A 175 -11.25 -3.43 -0.61
C HIS A 175 -10.24 -2.37 -0.19
N LYS A 176 -9.83 -1.52 -1.15
CA LYS A 176 -8.71 -0.58 -1.00
C LYS A 176 -9.14 0.83 -1.42
N TYR A 177 -9.12 1.77 -0.49
CA TYR A 177 -9.21 3.20 -0.76
C TYR A 177 -7.79 3.75 -0.91
N LEU A 178 -7.50 4.41 -2.03
CA LEU A 178 -6.20 5.02 -2.31
C LEU A 178 -6.36 6.54 -2.30
N LEU A 179 -5.66 7.21 -1.38
CA LEU A 179 -5.70 8.66 -1.25
C LEU A 179 -4.30 9.23 -1.40
N TYR A 180 -4.04 9.92 -2.50
CA TYR A 180 -2.82 10.69 -2.70
C TYR A 180 -3.03 12.12 -2.24
N LYS A 181 -2.20 12.56 -1.27
CA LYS A 181 -2.27 13.88 -0.65
C LYS A 181 -3.73 14.27 -0.31
N PRO A 182 -4.48 13.51 0.50
CA PRO A 182 -5.81 13.90 0.92
C PRO A 182 -5.81 15.00 1.98
N SER A 183 -6.91 15.76 2.06
CA SER A 183 -7.23 16.56 3.24
C SER A 183 -7.61 15.67 4.44
N LEU A 184 -7.50 16.21 5.66
CA LEU A 184 -7.98 15.53 6.87
C LEU A 184 -9.45 15.08 6.74
N SER A 185 -10.31 15.93 6.18
CA SER A 185 -11.71 15.59 5.95
C SER A 185 -11.90 14.40 5.01
N GLN A 186 -11.10 14.29 3.96
CA GLN A 186 -11.14 13.12 3.07
C GLN A 186 -10.70 11.86 3.83
N VAL A 187 -9.62 11.92 4.60
CA VAL A 187 -9.16 10.78 5.42
C VAL A 187 -10.27 10.30 6.36
N LEU A 188 -10.91 11.21 7.10
CA LEU A 188 -11.97 10.87 8.05
C LEU A 188 -13.22 10.29 7.36
N VAL A 189 -13.60 10.82 6.19
CA VAL A 189 -14.73 10.30 5.41
C VAL A 189 -14.47 8.86 4.97
N PHE A 190 -13.28 8.56 4.44
CA PHE A 190 -12.96 7.22 3.98
C PHE A 190 -12.75 6.23 5.13
N LEU A 191 -12.21 6.67 6.28
CA LEU A 191 -12.20 5.88 7.51
C LEU A 191 -13.62 5.52 7.98
N ALA A 192 -14.54 6.50 7.96
CA ALA A 192 -15.93 6.27 8.33
C ALA A 192 -16.66 5.34 7.37
N SER A 193 -16.41 5.46 6.06
CA SER A 193 -16.97 4.56 5.05
C SER A 193 -16.49 3.12 5.27
N GLY A 194 -15.18 2.89 5.36
CA GLY A 194 -14.63 1.56 5.61
C GLY A 194 -15.14 0.97 6.93
N PHE A 195 -15.14 1.78 8.00
CA PHE A 195 -15.68 1.37 9.31
C PHE A 195 -17.15 0.91 9.23
N LYS A 196 -17.98 1.62 8.46
CA LYS A 196 -19.40 1.31 8.28
C LYS A 196 -19.60 0.01 7.49
N GLU A 197 -18.76 -0.23 6.50
CA GLU A 197 -18.85 -1.38 5.59
C GLU A 197 -18.24 -2.67 6.20
N LEU A 198 -17.45 -2.57 7.28
CA LEU A 198 -16.85 -3.73 7.95
C LEU A 198 -17.89 -4.75 8.45
N PRO A 199 -17.77 -6.03 8.05
CA PRO A 199 -18.55 -7.12 8.64
C PRO A 199 -18.11 -7.39 10.10
N ALA A 200 -18.86 -8.23 10.82
CA ALA A 200 -18.62 -8.50 12.25
C ALA A 200 -17.22 -9.06 12.54
N ASN A 201 -16.65 -9.80 11.59
CA ASN A 201 -15.30 -10.36 11.66
C ASN A 201 -14.27 -9.58 10.82
N GLY A 202 -14.63 -8.38 10.34
CA GLY A 202 -13.76 -7.56 9.53
C GLY A 202 -12.81 -6.70 10.37
N ALA A 203 -11.59 -6.52 9.87
CA ALA A 203 -10.65 -5.51 10.34
C ALA A 203 -10.40 -4.46 9.25
N LEU A 204 -10.18 -3.21 9.68
CA LEU A 204 -9.74 -2.11 8.83
C LEU A 204 -8.26 -1.85 9.03
N LEU A 205 -7.51 -1.69 7.92
CA LEU A 205 -6.13 -1.23 7.93
C LEU A 205 -6.05 0.22 7.47
N LEU A 206 -5.42 1.08 8.25
CA LEU A 206 -4.97 2.40 7.84
C LEU A 206 -3.46 2.36 7.64
N TYR A 207 -3.00 2.57 6.41
CA TYR A 207 -1.62 2.89 6.09
C TYR A 207 -1.51 4.38 5.79
N MET A 208 -0.61 5.08 6.47
CA MET A 208 -0.37 6.51 6.28
C MET A 208 1.12 6.78 6.16
N SER A 209 1.58 7.22 4.98
CA SER A 209 2.93 7.73 4.76
C SER A 209 2.88 9.24 4.57
N ALA A 210 3.50 10.00 5.47
CA ALA A 210 3.49 11.46 5.43
C ALA A 210 4.46 12.08 6.45
N ASP A 211 4.85 13.33 6.20
CA ASP A 211 5.72 14.07 7.11
C ASP A 211 5.02 14.39 8.43
N GLY A 212 5.79 14.46 9.51
CA GLY A 212 5.30 14.75 10.84
C GLY A 212 4.79 16.17 11.01
N CYS A 213 3.74 16.32 11.81
CA CYS A 213 3.26 17.60 12.30
C CYS A 213 3.50 17.67 13.80
N PHE A 214 4.50 18.45 14.22
CA PHE A 214 4.86 18.55 15.63
C PHE A 214 4.06 19.65 16.34
N SER A 215 3.53 19.34 17.52
CA SER A 215 2.87 20.31 18.40
C SER A 215 3.51 20.25 19.79
N THR A 216 3.51 21.39 20.47
CA THR A 216 3.88 21.50 21.89
C THR A 216 2.71 21.98 22.75
N THR A 217 1.51 22.04 22.17
CA THR A 217 0.30 22.48 22.86
C THR A 217 -0.17 21.35 23.76
N LYS A 218 -0.21 21.60 25.07
CA LYS A 218 -0.67 20.58 26.04
C LYS A 218 -2.19 20.56 26.10
N HIS A 219 -2.75 19.36 26.03
CA HIS A 219 -4.14 19.02 26.23
C HIS A 219 -4.24 18.09 27.45
N PRO A 220 -4.34 18.65 28.68
CA PRO A 220 -4.27 17.88 29.93
C PRO A 220 -5.30 16.74 30.05
N GLU A 221 -6.42 16.86 29.32
CA GLU A 221 -7.51 15.90 29.33
C GLU A 221 -7.43 14.90 28.16
N ASP A 222 -6.64 15.17 27.12
CA ASP A 222 -6.53 14.31 25.95
C ASP A 222 -5.13 14.34 25.34
N MET A 223 -4.28 13.44 25.86
CA MET A 223 -2.89 13.27 25.44
C MET A 223 -2.76 12.91 23.94
N GLY A 224 -3.85 12.49 23.27
CA GLY A 224 -3.86 12.18 21.85
C GLY A 224 -3.67 13.40 20.94
N TYR A 225 -3.67 14.61 21.50
CA TYR A 225 -3.47 15.87 20.77
C TYR A 225 -2.20 16.65 21.19
N ASP A 226 -1.45 16.15 22.16
CA ASP A 226 -0.34 16.88 22.80
C ASP A 226 0.88 17.09 21.89
N LEU A 227 1.27 16.01 21.18
CA LEU A 227 2.54 15.92 20.48
C LEU A 227 2.40 16.08 18.97
N GLY A 228 1.24 16.56 18.53
CA GLY A 228 0.96 16.70 17.11
C GLY A 228 0.48 15.39 16.48
N GLY A 229 0.70 15.26 15.19
CA GLY A 229 0.20 14.15 14.38
C GLY A 229 0.99 14.00 13.09
N VAL A 230 0.32 13.53 12.05
CA VAL A 230 0.91 13.30 10.73
C VAL A 230 0.21 14.21 9.71
N LEU A 231 0.97 14.90 8.87
CA LEU A 231 0.41 15.88 7.94
C LEU A 231 -0.60 15.25 6.98
N THR A 232 -1.69 15.98 6.77
CA THR A 232 -2.60 15.76 5.65
C THR A 232 -2.44 16.93 4.68
N SER A 233 -2.74 16.74 3.41
CA SER A 233 -2.57 17.83 2.45
C SER A 233 -3.62 18.92 2.71
N GLY A 234 -3.13 20.09 3.10
CA GLY A 234 -3.91 21.34 3.18
C GLY A 234 -3.37 22.43 2.26
N ARG A 235 -2.31 22.15 1.47
CA ARG A 235 -1.65 23.15 0.63
C ARG A 235 -2.08 23.00 -0.83
N ARG A 236 -2.77 24.02 -1.34
CA ARG A 236 -2.54 24.45 -2.73
C ARG A 236 -1.22 25.20 -2.70
N ASP A 237 -0.23 24.72 -3.45
CA ASP A 237 1.03 25.43 -3.66
C ASP A 237 0.71 26.84 -4.17
N GLY A 238 0.94 27.87 -3.34
CA GLY A 238 0.73 29.26 -3.77
C GLY A 238 0.52 30.33 -2.71
N ASP A 239 0.12 30.01 -1.47
CA ASP A 239 -0.20 31.07 -0.48
C ASP A 239 0.83 31.17 0.65
N HIS A 240 1.82 32.04 0.45
CA HIS A 240 2.69 32.58 1.50
C HIS A 240 1.92 33.57 2.37
N LYS A 241 0.95 33.09 3.16
CA LYS A 241 0.39 33.86 4.27
C LYS A 241 0.34 33.00 5.52
N LYS A 242 0.81 33.60 6.62
CA LYS A 242 0.77 33.11 8.00
C LYS A 242 -0.63 32.58 8.33
N GLN A 243 -0.87 31.28 8.15
CA GLN A 243 -2.03 30.60 8.70
C GLN A 243 -1.54 29.42 9.54
N LYS A 244 -1.98 29.44 10.79
CA LYS A 244 -1.35 28.80 11.96
C LYS A 244 -1.82 27.35 12.19
N GLU A 245 -2.59 26.78 11.27
CA GLU A 245 -3.20 25.46 11.46
C GLU A 245 -2.80 24.56 10.30
N SER A 246 -1.70 23.83 10.50
CA SER A 246 -1.41 22.67 9.67
C SER A 246 -2.47 21.60 9.94
N HIS A 247 -3.21 21.17 8.92
CA HIS A 247 -4.16 20.08 9.08
C HIS A 247 -3.39 18.76 9.10
N CYS A 248 -3.39 18.10 10.25
CA CYS A 248 -2.78 16.79 10.45
C CYS A 248 -3.80 15.84 11.08
N LEU A 249 -3.56 14.55 10.89
CA LEU A 249 -4.26 13.50 11.60
C LEU A 249 -3.56 13.29 12.94
N TYR A 250 -4.24 13.57 14.03
CA TYR A 250 -3.78 13.28 15.38
C TYR A 250 -4.14 11.84 15.79
N PRO A 251 -3.42 11.23 16.72
CA PRO A 251 -3.84 9.98 17.37
C PRO A 251 -5.27 10.05 17.93
N GLY A 252 -5.66 11.20 18.49
CA GLY A 252 -7.00 11.45 19.02
C GLY A 252 -8.13 11.31 18.00
N ASP A 253 -7.86 11.65 16.73
CA ASP A 253 -8.84 11.54 15.64
C ASP A 253 -9.20 10.08 15.32
N LEU A 254 -8.37 9.12 15.77
CA LEU A 254 -8.61 7.70 15.57
C LEU A 254 -9.52 7.06 16.62
N TYR A 255 -9.78 7.72 17.75
CA TYR A 255 -10.59 7.16 18.83
C TYR A 255 -11.98 6.70 18.37
N PRO A 256 -12.72 7.44 17.52
CA PRO A 256 -13.99 6.99 16.96
C PRO A 256 -13.92 5.59 16.34
N PHE A 257 -12.85 5.33 15.60
CA PHE A 257 -12.65 4.15 14.76
C PHE A 257 -12.12 2.93 15.54
N THR A 258 -11.61 3.11 16.77
CA THR A 258 -11.25 2.01 17.68
C THR A 258 -12.45 1.21 18.22
N ARG A 259 -13.68 1.53 17.78
CA ARG A 259 -14.91 0.74 18.03
C ARG A 259 -15.01 -0.51 17.16
N ARG A 260 -14.07 -0.72 16.23
CA ARG A 260 -13.93 -1.92 15.41
C ARG A 260 -12.46 -2.35 15.39
N PRO A 261 -12.15 -3.60 15.02
CA PRO A 261 -10.76 -4.04 14.88
C PRO A 261 -10.00 -3.15 13.88
N LEU A 262 -8.93 -2.53 14.36
CA LEU A 262 -8.16 -1.54 13.61
C LEU A 262 -6.68 -1.91 13.59
N PHE A 263 -6.08 -1.87 12.41
CA PHE A 263 -4.65 -1.95 12.20
C PHE A 263 -4.18 -0.59 11.67
N VAL A 264 -3.20 0.03 12.30
CA VAL A 264 -2.60 1.28 11.86
C VAL A 264 -1.13 1.05 11.53
N ILE A 265 -0.68 1.53 10.37
CA ILE A 265 0.72 1.64 9.99
C ILE A 265 0.98 3.11 9.71
N VAL A 266 1.88 3.71 10.48
CA VAL A 266 2.26 5.12 10.32
C VAL A 266 3.72 5.19 9.91
N ASP A 267 3.94 5.55 8.65
CA ASP A 267 5.25 5.85 8.10
C ASP A 267 5.49 7.36 8.14
N SER A 268 6.11 7.82 9.22
CA SER A 268 6.33 9.24 9.53
C SER A 268 7.43 9.41 10.58
N ASP A 269 8.18 10.51 10.50
CA ASP A 269 9.15 10.93 11.53
C ASP A 269 8.48 11.33 12.86
N ASN A 270 7.16 11.57 12.87
CA ASN A 270 6.36 11.76 14.09
C ASN A 270 5.46 10.55 14.42
N SER A 271 5.69 9.38 13.84
CA SER A 271 4.82 8.20 14.04
C SER A 271 4.72 7.73 15.49
N PHE A 272 5.71 8.03 16.34
CA PHE A 272 5.76 7.63 17.75
C PHE A 272 4.58 8.16 18.58
N VAL A 273 3.95 9.27 18.18
CA VAL A 273 2.80 9.83 18.89
C VAL A 273 1.57 8.89 18.86
N PHE A 274 1.55 7.91 17.95
CA PHE A 274 0.49 6.90 17.84
C PHE A 274 0.71 5.69 18.75
N GLN A 275 1.79 5.65 19.55
CA GLN A 275 2.15 4.51 20.41
C GLN A 275 1.07 4.18 21.45
N HIS A 276 0.39 5.18 21.97
CA HIS A 276 -0.49 5.05 23.14
C HIS A 276 -1.95 5.40 22.86
N ILE A 277 -2.47 4.99 21.70
CA ILE A 277 -3.91 5.13 21.42
C ILE A 277 -4.71 4.30 22.46
N PRO A 278 -5.60 4.95 23.24
CA PRO A 278 -6.40 4.30 24.26
C PRO A 278 -7.40 3.31 23.66
N ARG A 279 -7.59 2.18 24.35
CA ARG A 279 -8.48 1.09 23.93
C ARG A 279 -9.86 1.18 24.62
N TYR A 280 -10.57 2.28 24.42
CA TYR A 280 -11.83 2.55 25.13
C TYR A 280 -12.94 1.50 24.89
N PHE A 281 -12.94 0.81 23.74
CA PHE A 281 -14.04 -0.06 23.31
C PHE A 281 -13.71 -1.56 23.34
N GLY A 282 -12.54 -1.94 23.86
CA GLY A 282 -12.12 -3.34 23.99
C GLY A 282 -11.90 -4.09 22.66
N GLN A 283 -11.88 -3.38 21.53
CA GLN A 283 -11.58 -3.97 20.23
C GLN A 283 -10.06 -4.11 20.00
N PRO A 284 -9.63 -5.09 19.19
CA PRO A 284 -8.23 -5.22 18.82
C PRO A 284 -7.70 -3.97 18.09
N LEU A 285 -6.56 -3.48 18.54
CA LEU A 285 -5.81 -2.39 17.92
C LEU A 285 -4.34 -2.77 17.82
N VAL A 286 -3.80 -2.72 16.61
CA VAL A 286 -2.37 -2.86 16.33
C VAL A 286 -1.88 -1.56 15.69
N THR A 287 -0.76 -1.03 16.16
CA THR A 287 -0.10 0.14 15.59
C THR A 287 1.34 -0.22 15.28
N LEU A 288 1.75 -0.08 14.02
CA LEU A 288 3.14 -0.11 13.58
C LEU A 288 3.59 1.32 13.27
N MET A 289 4.79 1.67 13.71
CA MET A 289 5.37 3.01 13.62
C MET A 289 6.75 2.91 12.95
N SER A 290 7.21 4.01 12.35
CA SER A 290 8.56 4.07 11.80
C SER A 290 9.62 3.88 12.88
N PRO A 291 10.76 3.24 12.56
CA PRO A 291 11.88 3.16 13.49
C PRO A 291 12.43 4.56 13.79
N GLN A 292 12.76 4.83 15.05
CA GLN A 292 13.37 6.11 15.46
C GLN A 292 14.87 6.17 15.14
N ASP A 293 15.52 5.01 15.14
CA ASP A 293 16.96 4.89 14.93
C ASP A 293 17.26 3.84 13.87
N THR A 294 18.27 4.13 13.04
CA THR A 294 18.88 3.12 12.17
C THR A 294 19.68 2.15 13.04
N PRO A 295 19.56 0.82 12.86
CA PRO A 295 20.35 -0.13 13.63
C PRO A 295 21.85 0.14 13.45
N PRO A 296 22.68 -0.05 14.49
CA PRO A 296 24.11 0.29 14.44
C PRO A 296 24.87 -0.30 13.25
N ALA A 297 24.48 -1.49 12.79
CA ALA A 297 25.07 -2.16 11.63
C ALA A 297 24.89 -1.40 10.30
N PHE A 298 23.94 -0.46 10.23
CA PHE A 298 23.61 0.33 9.05
C PHE A 298 23.91 1.83 9.23
N GLN A 299 24.41 2.24 10.41
CA GLN A 299 24.83 3.62 10.64
C GLN A 299 26.14 3.88 9.86
N GLY A 300 26.08 4.70 8.80
CA GLY A 300 27.24 5.10 7.98
C GLY A 300 27.17 4.71 6.50
N ASN A 301 26.27 3.82 6.13
CA ASN A 301 25.92 3.56 4.73
C ASN A 301 24.64 4.32 4.41
N TYR A 302 24.72 5.37 3.59
CA TYR A 302 23.55 6.11 3.08
C TYR A 302 22.69 5.20 2.20
N VAL A 303 21.89 4.34 2.82
CA VAL A 303 20.79 3.63 2.18
C VAL A 303 19.59 3.92 3.05
N ASN A 304 18.72 4.81 2.59
CA ASN A 304 17.41 5.00 3.19
C ASN A 304 16.66 3.67 3.09
N ILE A 305 16.62 2.91 4.18
CA ILE A 305 15.80 1.71 4.30
C ILE A 305 14.41 2.21 4.70
N CYS A 306 13.53 2.37 3.71
CA CYS A 306 12.09 2.37 3.97
C CYS A 306 11.66 0.91 4.20
N VAL A 307 11.05 0.64 5.36
CA VAL A 307 10.34 -0.62 5.66
C VAL A 307 8.92 -0.54 5.10
#